data_AF-A0A7C5CTA5-F1
#
_entry.id   AF-A0A7C5CTA5-F1
#
_cell.length_a   1.000
_cell.length_b   1.000
_cell.length_c   1.000
_cell.angle_alpha   90.00
_cell.angle_beta   90.00
_cell.angle_gamma   90.00
#
_symmetry.space_group_name_H-M   'P 1'
#
loop_
_entity.id
_entity.type
_entity.pdbx_description
1 polymer ?
#
loop_
_entity_poly.entity_id
_entity_poly.type
_entity_poly.pdbx_seq_one_letter_code
_entity_poly.pdbx_strand_id
1 'polypeptide(L)'
;MKSWKLPIAAGAFAVIGMSASQASFASAPIVHKANDLRASAYHLNSHAAGIEAHIRYDLAHGYNPVHLRHKARYLRNKATKLAKKSNVLAKAYYSGYHY
;
A
#
# COMPACT_ATOMS: atom_id res chain seq x y z
N MET A 1 -45.40 -3.66 17.40
CA MET A 1 -44.61 -2.99 16.35
C MET A 1 -43.51 -2.18 17.03
N LYS A 2 -42.24 -2.54 16.87
CA LYS A 2 -41.11 -1.87 17.52
C LYS A 2 -40.03 -1.64 16.47
N SER A 3 -39.90 -0.39 16.02
CA SER A 3 -38.92 0.05 15.03
C SER A 3 -37.56 0.21 15.69
N TRP A 4 -36.58 -0.57 15.23
CA TRP A 4 -35.18 -0.42 15.65
C TRP A 4 -34.43 0.25 14.50
N LYS A 5 -34.12 1.54 14.66
CA LYS A 5 -33.07 2.19 13.89
C LYS A 5 -31.73 1.74 14.47
N LEU A 6 -30.86 1.17 13.64
CA LEU A 6 -29.45 0.98 13.96
C LEU A 6 -28.60 1.68 12.89
N PRO A 7 -27.57 2.44 13.29
CA PRO A 7 -26.85 3.36 12.43
C PRO A 7 -25.86 2.65 11.52
N ILE A 8 -25.62 3.27 10.35
CA ILE A 8 -24.61 2.90 9.36
C ILE A 8 -23.23 2.90 10.05
N ALA A 9 -22.70 1.71 10.32
CA ALA A 9 -21.33 1.54 10.80
C ALA A 9 -20.37 1.66 9.62
N ALA A 10 -19.73 2.81 9.54
CA ALA A 10 -18.62 3.10 8.66
C ALA A 10 -17.46 2.12 8.85
N GLY A 11 -16.90 1.66 7.72
CA GLY A 11 -15.46 1.42 7.57
C GLY A 11 -14.81 0.40 8.49
N ALA A 12 -15.14 -0.88 8.35
CA ALA A 12 -14.29 -1.97 8.86
C ALA A 12 -13.30 -2.42 7.75
N PHE A 13 -12.20 -1.69 7.58
CA PHE A 13 -11.01 -2.26 6.95
C PHE A 13 -10.34 -3.18 7.98
N ALA A 14 -10.66 -4.48 7.92
CA ALA A 14 -9.98 -5.49 8.71
C ALA A 14 -8.50 -5.57 8.26
N VAL A 15 -7.60 -4.96 9.03
CA VAL A 15 -6.17 -5.24 8.97
C VAL A 15 -5.97 -6.63 9.57
N ILE A 16 -5.95 -7.65 8.71
CA ILE A 16 -5.56 -9.00 9.10
C ILE A 16 -4.06 -8.96 9.41
N GLY A 17 -3.74 -8.88 10.70
CA GLY A 17 -2.40 -9.13 11.21
C GLY A 17 -2.07 -10.61 11.00
N MET A 18 -1.25 -10.92 10.01
CA MET A 18 -0.59 -12.23 9.92
C MET A 18 0.77 -12.14 10.60
N SER A 19 0.85 -12.79 11.76
CA SER A 19 2.08 -13.07 12.50
C SER A 19 3.04 -13.91 11.63
N ALA A 20 4.08 -13.26 11.09
CA ALA A 20 5.18 -13.91 10.36
C ALA A 20 6.42 -14.11 11.25
N SER A 21 6.23 -14.41 12.53
CA SER A 21 7.29 -14.53 13.53
C SER A 21 7.72 -15.99 13.72
N GLN A 22 8.23 -16.67 12.68
CA GLN A 22 8.87 -17.99 12.85
C GLN A 22 9.70 -18.49 11.64
N ALA A 23 10.49 -17.61 11.01
CA ALA A 23 11.47 -18.05 9.99
C ALA A 23 12.83 -17.35 10.05
N SER A 24 13.06 -16.42 10.99
CA SER A 24 14.37 -15.78 11.26
C SER A 24 15.29 -16.85 11.85
N PHE A 25 16.48 -17.15 11.33
CA PHE A 25 17.69 -16.41 11.71
C PHE A 25 18.74 -16.28 10.58
N ALA A 26 18.67 -17.02 9.47
CA ALA A 26 19.57 -16.86 8.30
C ALA A 26 18.95 -16.00 7.17
N SER A 27 17.63 -15.86 7.20
CA SER A 27 16.70 -15.23 6.26
C SER A 27 16.39 -13.76 6.56
N ALA A 28 16.64 -13.35 7.81
CA ALA A 28 16.12 -12.12 8.38
C ALA A 28 16.42 -10.87 7.54
N PRO A 29 17.66 -10.58 7.09
CA PRO A 29 17.96 -9.31 6.43
C PRO A 29 17.27 -9.15 5.05
N ILE A 30 17.14 -10.24 4.27
CA ILE A 30 16.49 -10.18 2.95
C ILE A 30 14.98 -10.03 3.11
N VAL A 31 14.39 -10.74 4.08
CA VAL A 31 12.96 -10.65 4.41
C VAL A 31 12.62 -9.27 4.96
N HIS A 32 13.42 -8.72 5.90
CA HIS A 32 13.25 -7.36 6.41
C HIS A 32 13.32 -6.33 5.30
N LYS A 33 14.33 -6.41 4.43
CA LYS A 33 14.47 -5.48 3.28
C LYS A 33 13.30 -5.57 2.31
N ALA A 34 12.79 -6.78 2.04
CA ALA A 34 11.60 -6.95 1.22
C ALA A 34 10.36 -6.32 1.86
N ASN A 35 10.19 -6.46 3.19
CA ASN A 35 9.11 -5.87 3.94
C ASN A 35 9.19 -4.34 4.00
N ASP A 36 10.38 -3.77 4.19
CA ASP A 36 10.60 -2.31 4.20
C ASP A 36 10.24 -1.68 2.85
N LEU A 37 10.62 -2.34 1.75
CA LEU A 37 10.25 -1.91 0.41
C LEU A 37 8.73 -1.98 0.17
N ARG A 38 8.06 -2.99 0.74
CA ARG A 38 6.61 -3.15 0.71
C ARG A 38 5.91 -2.04 1.50
N ALA A 39 6.37 -1.76 2.73
CA ALA A 39 5.87 -0.69 3.56
C ALA A 39 6.04 0.68 2.89
N SER A 40 7.22 0.92 2.31
CA SER A 40 7.50 2.15 1.54
C SER A 40 6.59 2.28 0.32
N ALA A 41 6.35 1.19 -0.41
CA ALA A 41 5.41 1.17 -1.54
C ALA A 41 3.98 1.47 -1.08
N TYR A 42 3.56 0.92 0.06
CA TYR A 42 2.25 1.18 0.65
C TYR A 42 2.08 2.65 1.03
N HIS A 43 3.04 3.24 1.75
CA HIS A 43 3.01 4.67 2.11
C HIS A 43 2.92 5.58 0.88
N LEU A 44 3.70 5.31 -0.16
CA LEU A 44 3.65 6.08 -1.41
C LEU A 44 2.30 5.95 -2.12
N ASN A 45 1.72 4.76 -2.15
CA ASN A 45 0.39 4.54 -2.72
C ASN A 45 -0.71 5.26 -1.91
N SER A 46 -0.62 5.22 -0.58
CA SER A 46 -1.56 5.95 0.29
C SER A 46 -1.47 7.47 0.05
N HIS A 47 -0.26 8.00 -0.08
CA HIS A 47 -0.06 9.42 -0.37
C HIS A 47 -0.60 9.77 -1.77
N ALA A 48 -0.36 8.92 -2.78
CA ALA A 48 -0.93 9.11 -4.11
C ALA A 48 -2.47 9.11 -4.09
N ALA A 49 -3.08 8.20 -3.34
CA ALA A 49 -4.54 8.11 -3.17
C ALA A 49 -5.12 9.38 -2.50
N GLY A 50 -4.41 9.95 -1.53
CA GLY A 50 -4.78 11.24 -0.94
C GLY A 50 -4.77 12.36 -1.97
N ILE A 51 -3.72 12.47 -2.79
CA ILE A 51 -3.65 13.45 -3.87
C ILE A 51 -4.76 13.23 -4.91
N GLU A 52 -5.07 11.98 -5.26
CA GLU A 52 -6.17 11.64 -6.17
C GLU A 52 -7.54 12.07 -5.61
N ALA A 53 -7.73 11.99 -4.29
CA ALA A 53 -8.93 12.53 -3.65
C ALA A 53 -9.02 14.05 -3.81
N HIS A 54 -7.92 14.78 -3.59
CA HIS A 54 -7.87 16.23 -3.84
C HIS A 54 -8.14 16.60 -5.30
N ILE A 55 -7.55 15.86 -6.25
CA ILE A 55 -7.80 16.07 -7.69
C ILE A 55 -9.28 15.93 -8.02
N ARG A 56 -9.97 14.92 -7.44
CA ARG A 56 -11.41 14.73 -7.66
C ARG A 56 -12.22 15.89 -7.10
N TYR A 57 -11.85 16.40 -5.93
CA TYR A 57 -12.48 17.58 -5.35
C TYR A 57 -12.31 18.80 -6.26
N ASP A 58 -11.09 19.10 -6.69
CA ASP A 58 -10.79 20.26 -7.55
C ASP A 58 -11.54 20.20 -8.88
N LEU A 59 -11.59 19.02 -9.51
CA LEU A 59 -12.32 18.81 -10.76
C LEU A 59 -13.83 19.03 -10.60
N ALA A 60 -14.40 18.65 -9.46
CA ALA A 60 -15.81 18.91 -9.16
C ALA A 60 -16.11 20.41 -9.03
N HIS A 61 -15.10 21.22 -8.72
CA HIS A 61 -15.19 22.69 -8.61
C HIS A 61 -14.71 23.41 -9.88
N GLY A 62 -14.48 22.68 -10.98
CA GLY A 62 -14.07 23.26 -12.27
C GLY A 62 -12.57 23.60 -12.38
N TYR A 63 -11.76 23.25 -11.38
CA TYR A 63 -10.31 23.43 -11.44
C TYR A 63 -9.64 22.22 -12.11
N ASN A 64 -8.56 22.47 -12.86
CA ASN A 64 -7.74 21.42 -13.46
C ASN A 64 -6.34 21.36 -12.81
N PRO A 65 -6.15 20.54 -11.76
CA PRO A 65 -4.88 20.49 -11.03
C PRO A 65 -3.85 19.59 -11.73
N VAL A 66 -3.33 20.04 -12.87
CA VAL A 66 -2.36 19.28 -13.71
C VAL A 66 -1.13 18.85 -12.90
N HIS A 67 -0.57 19.75 -12.08
CA HIS A 67 0.59 19.43 -11.24
C HIS A 67 0.31 18.30 -10.24
N LEU A 68 -0.88 18.27 -9.64
CA LEU A 68 -1.28 17.19 -8.72
C LEU A 68 -1.41 15.86 -9.46
N ARG A 69 -1.96 15.86 -10.67
CA ARG A 69 -2.04 14.64 -11.50
C ARG A 69 -0.66 14.07 -11.81
N HIS A 70 0.29 14.93 -12.21
CA HIS A 70 1.68 14.51 -12.41
C HIS A 70 2.32 13.96 -11.13
N LYS A 71 2.10 14.62 -9.99
CA LYS A 71 2.62 14.18 -8.69
C LYS A 71 2.05 12.83 -8.26
N ALA A 72 0.74 12.63 -8.34
CA ALA A 72 0.09 11.35 -8.03
C ALA A 72 0.64 10.23 -8.92
N ARG A 73 0.75 10.46 -10.23
CA ARG A 73 1.33 9.49 -11.19
C ARG A 73 2.78 9.14 -10.84
N TYR A 74 3.59 10.13 -10.51
CA TYR A 74 4.98 9.92 -10.09
C TYR A 74 5.07 9.03 -8.85
N LEU A 75 4.24 9.29 -7.83
CA LEU A 75 4.21 8.49 -6.60
C LEU A 75 3.77 7.04 -6.86
N ARG A 76 2.73 6.82 -7.68
CA ARG A 76 2.28 5.48 -8.11
C ARG A 76 3.40 4.70 -8.82
N ASN A 77 4.11 5.36 -9.72
CA ASN A 77 5.24 4.74 -10.42
C ASN A 77 6.37 4.35 -9.45
N LYS A 78 6.69 5.24 -8.50
CA LYS A 78 7.70 4.96 -7.47
C LYS A 78 7.28 3.79 -6.57
N ALA A 79 6.03 3.78 -6.11
CA ALA A 79 5.45 2.68 -5.33
C ALA A 79 5.54 1.35 -6.10
N THR A 80 5.18 1.35 -7.38
CA THR A 80 5.25 0.17 -8.25
C THR A 80 6.68 -0.35 -8.39
N LYS A 81 7.66 0.54 -8.55
CA LYS A 81 9.08 0.16 -8.61
C LYS A 81 9.55 -0.50 -7.32
N LEU A 82 9.15 0.02 -6.16
CA LEU A 82 9.48 -0.57 -4.86
C LEU A 82 8.80 -1.92 -4.66
N ALA A 83 7.52 -2.06 -5.01
CA ALA A 83 6.79 -3.32 -4.95
C ALA A 83 7.44 -4.40 -5.82
N LYS A 84 7.85 -4.06 -7.05
CA LYS A 84 8.59 -4.98 -7.93
C LYS A 84 9.90 -5.44 -7.29
N LYS A 85 10.69 -4.51 -6.71
CA LYS A 85 11.93 -4.85 -6.01
C LYS A 85 11.68 -5.75 -4.79
N SER A 86 10.65 -5.46 -3.99
CA SER A 86 10.24 -6.31 -2.87
C SER A 86 9.90 -7.73 -3.34
N ASN A 87 9.16 -7.87 -4.43
CA ASN A 87 8.81 -9.17 -5.00
C ASN A 87 10.03 -9.94 -5.52
N VAL A 88 11.01 -9.26 -6.13
CA VAL A 88 12.27 -9.89 -6.55
C VAL A 88 13.04 -10.43 -5.33
N LEU A 89 13.16 -9.66 -4.25
CA LEU A 89 13.81 -10.11 -3.02
C LEU A 89 13.06 -11.27 -2.35
N ALA A 90 11.73 -11.21 -2.32
CA ALA A 90 10.91 -12.29 -1.78
C ALA A 90 11.04 -13.59 -2.61
N LYS A 91 11.13 -13.48 -3.94
CA LYS A 91 11.40 -14.63 -4.82
C LYS A 91 12.80 -15.19 -4.62
N ALA A 92 13.82 -14.34 -4.51
CA ALA A 92 15.19 -14.76 -4.24
C ALA A 92 15.31 -15.47 -2.88
N TYR A 93 14.60 -14.96 -1.87
CA TYR A 93 14.45 -15.65 -0.59
C TYR A 93 13.82 -17.03 -0.77
N TYR A 94 12.69 -17.13 -1.46
CA TYR A 94 12.01 -18.41 -1.66
C TYR A 94 12.87 -19.40 -2.45
N SER A 95 13.43 -19.02 -3.60
CA SER A 95 14.36 -19.87 -4.36
C SER A 95 15.60 -20.28 -3.56
N GLY A 96 15.97 -19.44 -2.59
CA GLY A 96 17.01 -19.64 -1.58
C GLY A 96 16.89 -20.89 -0.70
N TYR A 97 15.68 -21.46 -0.63
CA TYR A 97 15.30 -22.56 0.27
C TYR A 97 14.84 -23.82 -0.49
N HIS A 98 14.97 -23.84 -1.82
CA HIS A 98 14.57 -24.96 -2.70
C HIS A 98 15.73 -25.90 -3.06
N TYR A 99 16.73 -26.05 -2.19
CA TYR A 99 17.86 -26.99 -2.39
C TYR A 99 18.26 -27.66 -1.08
#